data_AF-A0A094EXZ1-F1
#
_entry.id   AF-A0A094EXZ1-F1
#
_cell.length_a   1.000
_cell.length_b   1.000
_cell.length_c   1.000
_cell.angle_alpha   90.00
_cell.angle_beta   90.00
_cell.angle_gamma   90.00
#
_symmetry.space_group_name_H-M   'P 1'
#
loop_
_entity.id
_entity.type
_entity.pdbx_description
1 polymer ?
#
loop_
_entity_poly.entity_id
_entity_poly.type
_entity_poly.pdbx_seq_one_letter_code
_entity_poly.pdbx_strand_id
1 'polypeptide(L)'
;MKKRLWAGEKPVSDQKMQDAVNTDPSTAVSYIRRVIAVIHYLNSPIVMSCLINICNLIRQQLVMIEDVWQAPGPNRNVLLSDSWDEFIAYQMQKMIGGADDFAATWLARLDTVYSARPDSDPDKASVLLRVRTLHAYRVDMVRIGLQVAGYP
;
A
#
# COMPACT_ATOMS: atom_id res chain seq x y z
N MET A 1 4.12 -2.33 -10.88
CA MET A 1 3.61 -1.41 -9.83
C MET A 1 2.68 -2.12 -8.86
N LYS A 2 1.47 -2.55 -9.26
CA LYS A 2 0.52 -3.24 -8.36
C LYS A 2 1.14 -4.45 -7.65
N LYS A 3 1.73 -5.40 -8.40
CA LYS A 3 2.45 -6.56 -7.84
C LYS A 3 3.54 -6.18 -6.82
N ARG A 4 4.23 -5.06 -7.06
CA ARG A 4 5.32 -4.59 -6.20
C ARG A 4 4.77 -4.04 -4.88
N LEU A 5 3.73 -3.22 -4.95
CA LEU A 5 2.99 -2.78 -3.77
C LEU A 5 2.52 -3.97 -2.94
N TRP A 6 1.89 -4.97 -3.59
CA TRP A 6 1.47 -6.20 -2.94
C TRP A 6 2.61 -6.97 -2.27
N ALA A 7 3.83 -6.92 -2.81
CA ALA A 7 5.02 -7.52 -2.20
C ALA A 7 5.68 -6.65 -1.13
N GLY A 8 5.13 -5.47 -0.83
CA GLY A 8 5.75 -4.48 0.06
C GLY A 8 7.03 -3.86 -0.51
N GLU A 9 7.18 -3.86 -1.83
CA GLU A 9 8.29 -3.25 -2.55
C GLU A 9 7.96 -1.84 -3.06
N LYS A 10 9.01 -1.05 -3.33
CA LYS A 10 8.87 0.26 -3.98
C LYS A 10 8.10 0.16 -5.32
N PRO A 11 7.02 0.94 -5.51
CA PRO A 11 6.19 0.86 -6.72
C PRO A 11 6.94 1.23 -8.01
N VAL A 12 7.82 2.23 -7.88
CA VAL A 12 8.67 2.83 -8.91
C VAL A 12 10.04 3.10 -8.26
N SER A 13 11.14 2.99 -9.02
CA SER A 13 12.48 3.32 -8.50
C SER A 13 12.64 4.81 -8.28
N ASP A 14 13.51 5.19 -7.32
CA ASP A 14 13.71 6.59 -6.99
C ASP A 14 14.30 7.38 -8.17
N GLN A 15 15.23 6.79 -8.92
CA GLN A 15 15.77 7.41 -10.14
C GLN A 15 14.66 7.77 -11.13
N LYS A 16 13.76 6.82 -11.41
CA LYS A 16 12.68 7.03 -12.37
C LYS A 16 11.68 8.08 -11.89
N MET A 17 11.42 8.15 -10.59
CA MET A 17 10.59 9.20 -10.00
C MET A 17 11.28 10.56 -10.06
N GLN A 18 12.57 10.63 -9.74
CA GLN A 18 13.34 11.87 -9.81
C GLN A 18 13.39 12.41 -11.24
N ASP A 19 13.58 11.54 -12.23
CA ASP A 19 13.53 11.91 -13.65
C ASP A 19 12.15 12.49 -13.99
N ALA A 20 11.08 11.79 -13.64
CA ALA A 20 9.71 12.24 -13.90
C ALA A 20 9.40 13.59 -13.24
N VAL A 21 9.82 13.83 -11.99
CA VAL A 21 9.61 15.13 -11.33
C VAL A 21 10.23 16.29 -12.14
N ASN A 22 11.41 16.07 -12.72
CA ASN A 22 12.15 17.13 -13.40
C ASN A 22 11.66 17.34 -14.84
N THR A 23 11.28 16.26 -15.54
CA THR A 23 11.03 16.29 -17.00
C THR A 23 9.58 16.07 -17.41
N ASP A 24 8.80 15.33 -16.61
CA ASP A 24 7.40 15.00 -16.90
C ASP A 24 6.60 14.87 -15.59
N PRO A 25 6.18 16.00 -14.98
CA PRO A 25 5.45 15.97 -13.73
C PRO A 25 4.12 15.21 -13.82
N SER A 26 3.52 15.15 -15.01
CA SER A 26 2.29 14.39 -15.23
C SER A 26 2.52 12.89 -14.99
N THR A 27 3.67 12.36 -15.41
CA THR A 27 4.07 10.99 -15.10
C THR A 27 4.31 10.79 -13.60
N ALA A 28 5.01 11.71 -12.92
CA ALA A 28 5.24 11.62 -11.47
C ALA A 28 3.91 11.61 -10.69
N VAL A 29 3.00 12.54 -11.00
CA VAL A 29 1.64 12.61 -10.44
C VAL A 29 0.87 11.32 -10.73
N SER A 30 0.96 10.79 -11.95
CA SER A 30 0.27 9.54 -12.35
C SER A 30 0.75 8.35 -11.53
N TYR A 31 2.05 8.26 -11.23
CA TYR A 31 2.60 7.20 -10.38
C TYR A 31 2.08 7.29 -8.94
N ILE A 32 2.13 8.48 -8.33
CA ILE A 32 1.60 8.70 -6.98
C ILE A 32 0.10 8.36 -6.93
N ARG A 33 -0.68 8.86 -7.91
CA ARG A 33 -2.12 8.58 -8.01
C ARG A 33 -2.40 7.08 -8.08
N ARG A 34 -1.63 6.33 -8.88
CA ARG A 34 -1.82 4.87 -9.01
C ARG A 34 -1.53 4.13 -7.71
N VAL A 35 -0.54 4.57 -6.94
CA VAL A 35 -0.21 3.98 -5.62
C VAL A 35 -1.36 4.20 -4.65
N ILE A 36 -1.83 5.45 -4.50
CA ILE A 36 -2.97 5.80 -3.66
C ILE A 36 -4.23 5.01 -4.09
N ALA A 37 -4.51 4.97 -5.40
CA ALA A 37 -5.67 4.27 -5.95
C ALA A 37 -5.66 2.76 -5.69
N VAL A 38 -4.49 2.12 -5.60
CA VAL A 38 -4.41 0.70 -5.25
C VAL A 38 -4.87 0.46 -3.81
N ILE A 39 -4.44 1.28 -2.85
CA ILE A 39 -4.87 1.12 -1.47
C ILE A 39 -6.36 1.45 -1.31
N HIS A 40 -6.85 2.52 -1.95
CA HIS A 40 -8.29 2.82 -2.00
C HIS A 40 -9.12 1.69 -2.62
N TYR A 41 -8.61 1.06 -3.68
CA TYR A 41 -9.26 -0.12 -4.27
C TYR A 41 -9.35 -1.28 -3.28
N LEU A 42 -8.29 -1.53 -2.51
CA LEU A 42 -8.30 -2.58 -1.48
C LEU A 42 -9.24 -2.25 -0.33
N ASN A 43 -9.45 -0.97 -0.03
CA ASN A 43 -10.44 -0.48 0.93
C ASN A 43 -11.89 -0.56 0.45
N SER A 44 -12.13 -0.89 -0.82
CA SER A 44 -13.50 -1.14 -1.28
C SER A 44 -14.13 -2.25 -0.45
N PRO A 45 -15.34 -2.07 0.11
CA PRO A 45 -16.00 -3.10 0.91
C PRO A 45 -16.13 -4.44 0.19
N ILE A 46 -16.35 -4.41 -1.13
CA ILE A 46 -16.45 -5.60 -1.97
C ILE A 46 -15.10 -6.31 -2.04
N VAL A 47 -14.03 -5.57 -2.34
CA VAL A 47 -12.68 -6.13 -2.50
C VAL A 47 -12.16 -6.66 -1.16
N MET A 48 -12.33 -5.88 -0.09
CA MET A 48 -11.92 -6.28 1.25
C MET A 48 -12.70 -7.50 1.73
N SER A 49 -14.02 -7.56 1.49
CA SER A 49 -14.81 -8.75 1.82
C SER A 49 -14.33 -10.01 1.09
N CYS A 50 -13.96 -9.90 -0.19
CA CYS A 50 -13.37 -11.02 -0.92
C CYS A 50 -12.01 -11.44 -0.33
N LEU A 51 -11.17 -10.47 0.02
CA LEU A 51 -9.86 -10.72 0.62
C LEU A 51 -10.00 -11.42 1.98
N ILE A 52 -10.89 -10.94 2.84
CA ILE A 52 -11.23 -11.55 4.13
C ILE A 52 -11.67 -13.01 3.93
N ASN A 53 -12.55 -13.27 2.96
CA ASN A 53 -13.01 -14.62 2.68
C ASN A 53 -11.86 -15.56 2.28
N ILE A 54 -10.96 -15.10 1.40
CA ILE A 54 -9.79 -15.88 0.98
C ILE A 54 -8.87 -16.15 2.18
N CYS A 55 -8.57 -15.13 3.00
CA CYS A 55 -7.74 -15.28 4.20
C CYS A 55 -8.36 -16.28 5.19
N ASN A 56 -9.68 -16.25 5.38
CA ASN A 56 -10.38 -17.18 6.26
C ASN A 56 -10.39 -18.62 5.73
N LEU A 57 -10.52 -18.82 4.41
CA LEU A 57 -10.43 -20.14 3.81
C LEU A 57 -9.02 -20.75 4.00
N ILE A 58 -7.97 -19.94 3.83
CA ILE A 58 -6.59 -20.39 4.09
C ILE A 58 -6.41 -20.73 5.57
N ARG A 59 -6.89 -19.87 6.47
CA ARG A 59 -6.88 -20.13 7.93
C ARG A 59 -7.53 -21.48 8.26
N GLN A 60 -8.71 -21.77 7.71
CA GLN A 60 -9.41 -23.04 7.92
C GLN A 60 -8.58 -24.24 7.47
N GLN A 61 -7.93 -24.15 6.30
CA GLN A 61 -7.04 -25.23 5.82
C GLN A 61 -5.83 -25.43 6.73
N LEU A 62 -5.25 -24.35 7.24
CA LEU A 62 -4.12 -24.42 8.18
C LEU A 62 -4.52 -25.09 9.50
N VAL A 63 -5.69 -24.77 10.06
CA VAL A 63 -6.22 -25.46 11.24
C VAL A 63 -6.43 -26.96 10.98
N MET A 64 -7.00 -27.34 9.84
CA MET A 64 -7.15 -28.76 9.50
C MET A 64 -5.79 -29.49 9.40
N ILE A 65 -4.77 -28.83 8.84
CA ILE A 65 -3.41 -29.38 8.75
C ILE A 65 -2.80 -29.51 10.15
N GLU A 66 -2.97 -28.51 11.02
CA GLU A 66 -2.56 -28.59 12.42
C GLU A 66 -3.21 -29.78 13.13
N ASP A 67 -4.53 -29.94 13.02
CA ASP A 67 -5.28 -31.04 13.65
C ASP A 67 -4.76 -32.42 13.22
N VAL A 68 -4.46 -32.60 11.92
CA VAL A 68 -3.85 -33.84 11.40
C VAL A 68 -2.42 -34.02 11.94
N TRP A 69 -1.67 -32.92 12.07
CA TRP A 69 -0.30 -32.93 12.55
C TRP A 69 -0.18 -33.14 14.07
N GLN A 70 -1.18 -32.79 14.88
CA GLN A 70 -1.20 -33.00 16.34
C GLN A 70 -1.35 -34.48 16.77
N ALA A 71 -1.09 -35.45 15.88
CA ALA A 71 -0.84 -36.83 16.26
C ALA A 71 0.28 -36.94 17.34
N PRO A 72 0.29 -37.94 18.25
CA PRO A 72 1.09 -37.87 19.47
C PRO A 72 2.61 -37.79 19.21
N GLY A 73 3.27 -36.77 19.78
CA GLY A 73 4.74 -36.67 19.83
C GLY A 73 5.24 -35.40 20.55
N PRO A 74 6.41 -35.44 21.22
CA PRO A 74 6.92 -34.28 21.98
C PRO A 74 7.35 -33.13 21.05
N ASN A 75 7.15 -31.87 21.48
CA ASN A 75 7.52 -30.60 20.82
C ASN A 75 6.70 -30.15 19.58
N ARG A 76 5.35 -30.14 19.64
CA ARG A 76 4.48 -29.80 18.49
C ARG A 76 3.66 -28.50 18.59
N ASN A 77 4.07 -27.50 19.38
CA ASN A 77 3.35 -26.21 19.41
C ASN A 77 3.72 -25.35 18.19
N VAL A 78 3.16 -25.67 17.02
CA VAL A 78 3.14 -24.76 15.85
C VAL A 78 1.69 -24.40 15.57
N LEU A 79 1.35 -23.13 15.77
CA LEU A 79 0.05 -22.55 15.43
C LEU A 79 0.22 -21.87 14.06
N LEU A 80 0.02 -22.64 12.99
CA LEU A 80 0.12 -22.18 11.60
C LEU A 80 -0.91 -21.09 11.29
N SER A 81 -2.11 -21.19 11.86
CA SER A 81 -3.16 -20.19 11.77
C SER A 81 -2.73 -18.85 12.37
N ASP A 82 -2.09 -18.85 13.54
CA ASP A 82 -1.52 -17.63 14.15
C ASP A 82 -0.38 -17.06 13.31
N SER A 83 0.48 -17.92 12.76
CA SER A 83 1.60 -17.48 11.89
C SER A 83 1.08 -16.84 10.58
N TRP A 84 0.00 -17.39 10.03
CA TRP A 84 -0.70 -16.82 8.88
C TRP A 84 -1.34 -15.49 9.22
N ASP A 85 -1.94 -15.42 10.42
CA ASP A 85 -2.58 -14.24 10.92
C ASP A 85 -1.55 -13.08 10.99
N GLU A 86 -0.46 -13.30 11.71
CA GLU A 86 0.64 -12.35 11.84
C GLU A 86 1.20 -11.93 10.49
N PHE A 87 1.37 -12.87 9.56
CA PHE A 87 1.86 -12.59 8.21
C PHE A 87 0.95 -11.63 7.45
N ILE A 88 -0.36 -11.87 7.43
CA ILE A 88 -1.31 -11.01 6.71
C ILE A 88 -1.39 -9.63 7.35
N ALA A 89 -1.43 -9.55 8.69
CA ALA A 89 -1.41 -8.27 9.40
C ALA A 89 -0.16 -7.45 9.06
N TYR A 90 1.02 -8.08 9.15
CA TYR A 90 2.29 -7.48 8.75
C TYR A 90 2.27 -7.02 7.28
N GLN A 91 1.74 -7.85 6.38
CA GLN A 91 1.70 -7.52 4.96
C GLN A 91 0.79 -6.31 4.67
N MET A 92 -0.39 -6.21 5.29
CA MET A 92 -1.28 -5.07 5.14
C MET A 92 -0.64 -3.77 5.63
N GLN A 93 0.00 -3.82 6.81
CA GLN A 93 0.73 -2.68 7.36
C GLN A 93 1.90 -2.26 6.46
N LYS A 94 2.68 -3.22 5.96
CA LYS A 94 3.79 -2.97 5.03
C LYS A 94 3.34 -2.34 3.72
N MET A 95 2.18 -2.75 3.20
CA MET A 95 1.60 -2.17 1.99
C MET A 95 1.20 -0.71 2.19
N ILE A 96 0.53 -0.39 3.30
CA ILE A 96 0.15 0.99 3.62
C ILE A 96 1.37 1.84 3.89
N GLY A 97 2.29 1.39 4.75
CA GLY A 97 3.51 2.12 5.07
C GLY A 97 4.33 2.41 3.82
N GLY A 98 4.57 1.39 2.98
CA GLY A 98 5.30 1.59 1.72
C GLY A 98 4.58 2.50 0.71
N ALA A 99 3.25 2.45 0.65
CA ALA A 99 2.47 3.37 -0.18
C ALA A 99 2.52 4.80 0.35
N ASP A 100 2.44 4.97 1.67
CA ASP A 100 2.46 6.24 2.36
C ASP A 100 3.81 6.93 2.22
N ASP A 101 4.89 6.22 2.53
CA ASP A 101 6.28 6.70 2.41
C ASP A 101 6.58 7.14 0.98
N PHE A 102 6.17 6.33 0.00
CA PHE A 102 6.33 6.64 -1.42
C PHE A 102 5.56 7.92 -1.79
N ALA A 103 4.28 8.00 -1.44
CA ALA A 103 3.46 9.16 -1.78
C ALA A 103 3.96 10.43 -1.07
N ALA A 104 4.27 10.35 0.23
CA ALA A 104 4.78 11.45 1.03
C ALA A 104 6.05 12.05 0.42
N THR A 105 7.03 11.18 0.14
CA THR A 105 8.33 11.57 -0.40
C THR A 105 8.18 12.33 -1.71
N TRP A 106 7.43 11.77 -2.66
CA TRP A 106 7.34 12.35 -4.00
C TRP A 106 6.38 13.52 -4.10
N LEU A 107 5.35 13.60 -3.25
CA LEU A 107 4.52 14.78 -3.12
C LEU A 107 5.33 15.96 -2.54
N ALA A 108 6.10 15.74 -1.48
CA ALA A 108 6.97 16.77 -0.91
C ALA A 108 8.04 17.24 -1.91
N ARG A 109 8.58 16.32 -2.71
CA ARG A 109 9.54 16.64 -3.78
C ARG A 109 8.91 17.48 -4.89
N LEU A 110 7.72 17.11 -5.36
CA LEU A 110 6.96 17.91 -6.34
C LEU A 110 6.64 19.30 -5.79
N ASP A 111 6.17 19.40 -4.54
CA ASP A 111 5.87 20.68 -3.89
C ASP A 111 7.10 21.59 -3.86
N THR A 112 8.23 21.05 -3.39
CA THR A 112 9.50 21.79 -3.29
C THR A 112 9.97 22.29 -4.65
N VAL A 113 10.01 21.39 -5.65
CA VAL A 113 10.51 21.72 -6.99
C VAL A 113 9.62 22.76 -7.65
N TYR A 114 8.29 22.57 -7.64
CA TYR A 114 7.36 23.44 -8.37
C TYR A 114 7.07 24.75 -7.64
N SER A 115 7.19 24.81 -6.31
CA SER A 115 7.09 26.07 -5.56
C SER A 115 8.25 27.01 -5.87
N ALA A 116 9.44 26.47 -6.14
CA ALA A 116 10.63 27.25 -6.49
C ALA A 116 10.66 27.74 -7.95
N ARG A 117 9.78 27.22 -8.82
CA ARG A 117 9.74 27.64 -10.24
C ARG A 117 9.12 29.03 -10.39
N PRO A 118 9.48 29.80 -11.43
CA PRO A 118 8.85 31.08 -11.71
C PRO A 118 7.36 30.91 -12.03
N ASP A 119 6.56 31.95 -11.81
CA ASP A 119 5.11 31.92 -12.11
C ASP A 119 4.79 31.83 -13.60
N SER A 120 5.79 32.08 -14.46
CA SER A 120 5.70 31.85 -15.91
C SER A 120 5.80 30.38 -16.31
N ASP A 121 6.16 29.47 -15.39
CA ASP A 121 6.15 28.04 -15.68
C ASP A 121 4.70 27.56 -15.88
N PRO A 122 4.36 27.00 -17.06
CA PRO A 122 2.99 26.64 -17.39
C PRO A 122 2.44 25.48 -16.55
N ASP A 123 3.31 24.66 -15.98
CA ASP A 123 2.92 23.47 -15.21
C ASP A 123 2.73 23.78 -13.72
N LYS A 124 3.42 24.80 -13.18
CA LYS A 124 3.47 25.14 -11.74
C LYS A 124 2.12 25.08 -11.04
N ALA A 125 1.15 25.87 -11.49
CA ALA A 125 -0.15 25.94 -10.82
C ALA A 125 -0.88 24.59 -10.84
N SER A 126 -0.81 23.88 -11.97
CA SER A 126 -1.49 22.59 -12.15
C SER A 126 -0.87 21.48 -11.29
N VAL A 127 0.46 21.46 -11.18
CA VAL A 127 1.19 20.47 -10.38
C VAL A 127 0.94 20.70 -8.90
N LEU A 128 1.06 21.94 -8.40
CA LEU A 128 0.81 22.25 -7.00
C LEU A 128 -0.64 21.96 -6.59
N LEU A 129 -1.62 22.20 -7.46
CA LEU A 129 -3.00 21.79 -7.21
C LEU A 129 -3.11 20.26 -7.06
N ARG A 130 -2.52 19.50 -7.98
CA ARG A 130 -2.53 18.02 -7.93
C ARG A 130 -1.82 17.48 -6.70
N VAL A 131 -0.73 18.12 -6.27
CA VAL A 131 -0.02 17.76 -5.03
C VAL A 131 -0.95 17.88 -3.83
N ARG A 132 -1.67 19.00 -3.69
CA ARG A 132 -2.62 19.20 -2.58
C ARG A 132 -3.75 18.17 -2.61
N THR A 133 -4.34 17.93 -3.78
CA THR A 133 -5.41 16.93 -3.94
C THR A 133 -4.93 15.51 -3.58
N LEU A 134 -3.78 15.10 -4.10
CA LEU A 134 -3.23 13.77 -3.80
C LEU A 134 -2.78 13.64 -2.34
N HIS A 135 -2.33 14.73 -1.72
CA HIS A 135 -2.01 14.73 -0.30
C HIS A 135 -3.25 14.45 0.56
N ALA A 136 -4.39 15.05 0.24
CA ALA A 136 -5.65 14.75 0.92
C ALA A 136 -6.04 13.27 0.78
N TYR A 137 -5.96 12.71 -0.44
CA TYR A 137 -6.25 11.29 -0.66
C TYR A 137 -5.27 10.33 0.01
N ARG A 138 -3.99 10.73 0.16
CA ARG A 138 -2.99 10.00 0.94
C ARG A 138 -3.36 9.98 2.42
N VAL A 139 -3.74 11.12 3.00
CA VAL A 139 -4.15 11.19 4.41
C VAL A 139 -5.36 10.30 4.67
N ASP A 140 -6.37 10.34 3.79
CA ASP A 140 -7.52 9.45 3.89
C ASP A 140 -7.14 7.96 3.75
N MET A 141 -6.23 7.64 2.84
CA MET A 141 -5.71 6.27 2.65
C MET A 141 -5.10 5.72 3.95
N VAL A 142 -4.24 6.50 4.62
CA VAL A 142 -3.61 6.09 5.89
C VAL A 142 -4.64 6.00 7.01
N ARG A 143 -5.56 6.96 7.09
CA ARG A 143 -6.61 7.01 8.12
C ARG A 143 -7.54 5.80 8.05
N ILE A 144 -7.95 5.39 6.84
CA ILE A 144 -8.81 4.22 6.64
C ILE A 144 -8.02 2.93 6.92
N GLY A 145 -6.73 2.91 6.57
CA GLY A 145 -5.90 1.73 6.72
C GLY A 145 -6.34 0.60 5.80
N LEU A 146 -6.00 -0.65 6.15
CA LEU A 146 -6.42 -1.90 5.50
C LEU A 146 -6.66 -2.85 6.66
N GLN A 147 -7.92 -3.26 6.83
CA GLN A 147 -8.33 -4.15 7.91
C GLN A 147 -8.90 -5.43 7.30
N VAL A 148 -8.21 -6.54 7.51
CA VAL A 148 -8.75 -7.87 7.24
C VAL A 148 -9.38 -8.34 8.55
N ALA A 149 -10.71 -8.46 8.61
CA ALA A 149 -11.41 -8.91 9.82
C ALA A 149 -11.11 -10.38 10.15
N GLY A 150 -11.10 -10.72 11.45
CA GLY A 150 -10.61 -12.00 11.98
C GLY A 150 -9.54 -11.87 13.05
N TYR A 151 -9.25 -10.64 13.47
CA TYR A 151 -8.17 -10.27 14.38
C TYR A 151 -8.74 -9.37 15.50
N PRO A 152 -8.27 -9.51 16.74
CA PRO A 152 -8.52 -8.52 17.79
C PRO A 152 -7.86 -7.16 17.47
#